data_AF-A0A250J4G5-F1
#
_entry.id   AF-A0A250J4G5-F1
#
_cell.length_a   1.000
_cell.length_b   1.000
_cell.length_c   1.000
_cell.angle_alpha   90.00
_cell.angle_beta   90.00
_cell.angle_gamma   90.00
#
_symmetry.space_group_name_H-M   'P 1'
#
loop_
_entity.id
_entity.type
_entity.pdbx_description
1 polymer ?
#
loop_
_entity_poly.entity_id
_entity_poly.type
_entity_poly.pdbx_seq_one_letter_code
_entity_poly.pdbx_strand_id
1 'polypeptide(L)'
;MRVQRMVIPLSLALMGLGGCNPYERWEGDEFNAGPVDPINFPPQYLGTGGNRQLAGAGRFTAARAYVEGTATEHFIFPFSPTQLSATNPLAAASSTAAPKPNAYVFDGCTAPAGYEFDAVRDAVDLSQQGVIFSALPSASYAAGAEPANWSYVPLVSRVPVTSKSASCQAIKSEPALVKRAGQQVDLNLTAPAPVTGKQVGVSDGTLLAFAIIEPGAAVYHVGENANNSTGVGLQKWGWYNQYLLAYLDGGEVPKAADGRLGTQRVYYPRSPVTVGTTNRAVTVGQGYDVLTARRGEAGYSPVCEVVTYDAGGPLTAAQLPKSAAEIETLYGATVQPPTRAYGNKSPAGDPYVYCLQLE
;
A
#
# COMPACT_ATOMS: atom_id res chain seq x y z
N MET A 1 -63.11 2.59 62.24
CA MET A 1 -62.04 3.61 62.36
C MET A 1 -60.72 2.86 62.53
N ARG A 2 -59.89 2.78 61.47
CA ARG A 2 -58.61 3.54 61.33
C ARG A 2 -57.80 3.55 62.63
N VAL A 3 -56.56 3.07 62.63
CA VAL A 3 -55.34 3.83 62.28
C VAL A 3 -54.15 2.88 62.03
N GLN A 4 -53.32 3.34 61.10
CA GLN A 4 -52.09 2.86 60.48
C GLN A 4 -51.07 2.08 61.33
N ARG A 5 -50.54 1.00 60.75
CA ARG A 5 -49.17 0.52 60.97
C ARG A 5 -48.26 1.06 59.86
N MET A 6 -47.18 1.71 60.25
CA MET A 6 -46.06 2.10 59.39
C MET A 6 -45.41 0.84 58.82
N VAL A 7 -45.38 0.71 57.49
CA VAL A 7 -44.59 -0.30 56.77
C VAL A 7 -43.49 0.46 56.01
N ILE A 8 -42.25 0.07 56.28
CA ILE A 8 -41.04 0.53 55.60
C ILE A 8 -41.06 -0.04 54.17
N PRO A 9 -41.01 0.77 53.09
CA PRO A 9 -40.78 0.22 51.77
C PRO A 9 -39.27 -0.03 51.58
N LEU A 10 -38.95 -1.31 51.42
CA LEU A 10 -37.70 -1.84 50.89
C LEU A 10 -37.61 -1.43 49.40
N SER A 11 -37.09 -0.23 49.13
CA SER A 11 -36.75 0.21 47.77
C SER A 11 -35.42 -0.40 47.35
N LEU A 12 -35.46 -1.68 46.98
CA LEU A 12 -34.38 -2.34 46.24
C LEU A 12 -34.44 -1.82 44.80
N ALA A 13 -33.78 -0.70 44.54
CA ALA A 13 -33.59 -0.20 43.19
C ALA A 13 -32.77 -1.23 42.40
N LEU A 14 -33.41 -1.91 41.45
CA LEU A 14 -32.76 -2.57 40.33
C LEU A 14 -31.97 -1.50 39.56
N MET A 15 -30.73 -1.25 39.97
CA MET A 15 -29.71 -0.83 39.03
C MET A 15 -29.39 -2.07 38.18
N GLY A 16 -30.16 -2.24 37.11
CA GLY A 16 -29.79 -3.13 36.02
C GLY A 16 -28.43 -2.69 35.52
N LEU A 17 -27.40 -3.42 35.97
CA LEU A 17 -26.07 -3.42 35.41
C LEU A 17 -26.18 -3.88 33.95
N GLY A 18 -26.53 -2.97 33.04
CA GLY A 18 -26.09 -3.03 31.66
C GLY A 18 -24.59 -2.80 31.68
N GLY A 19 -23.84 -3.81 32.14
CA GLY A 19 -22.40 -3.78 32.03
C GLY A 19 -22.08 -3.67 30.55
N CYS A 20 -21.43 -2.58 30.14
CA CYS A 20 -20.76 -2.53 28.85
C CYS A 20 -19.84 -3.74 28.80
N ASN A 21 -20.26 -4.80 28.10
CA ASN A 21 -19.41 -5.96 27.91
C ASN A 21 -18.30 -5.49 26.96
N PRO A 22 -17.04 -5.30 27.42
CA PRO A 22 -15.97 -4.86 26.52
C PRO A 22 -15.63 -5.95 25.49
N TYR A 23 -16.31 -7.10 25.57
CA TYR A 23 -16.19 -8.23 24.67
C TYR A 23 -17.36 -8.44 23.70
N GLU A 24 -18.44 -7.63 23.73
CA GLU A 24 -19.49 -7.68 22.69
C GLU A 24 -18.90 -7.44 21.29
N ARG A 25 -17.81 -6.67 21.19
CA ARG A 25 -17.04 -6.47 19.95
C ARG A 25 -16.34 -7.74 19.41
N TRP A 26 -16.29 -8.83 20.18
CA TRP A 26 -15.77 -10.14 19.75
C TRP A 26 -16.89 -11.18 19.59
N GLU A 27 -18.16 -10.77 19.76
CA GLU A 27 -19.31 -11.62 19.50
C GLU A 27 -19.70 -11.52 18.03
N GLY A 28 -19.70 -12.67 17.32
CA GLY A 28 -19.90 -12.75 15.88
C GLY A 28 -18.76 -13.50 15.18
N ASP A 29 -18.95 -13.85 13.91
CA ASP A 29 -17.91 -14.55 13.13
C ASP A 29 -16.88 -13.60 12.51
N GLU A 30 -17.12 -12.28 12.55
CA GLU A 30 -16.23 -11.23 12.05
C GLU A 30 -16.20 -10.03 13.00
N PHE A 31 -15.01 -9.57 13.38
CA PHE A 31 -14.78 -8.42 14.24
C PHE A 31 -13.53 -7.64 13.80
N ASN A 32 -13.29 -6.44 14.35
CA ASN A 32 -12.03 -5.72 14.17
C ASN A 32 -11.06 -6.10 15.28
N ALA A 33 -9.99 -6.83 14.93
CA ALA A 33 -8.98 -7.31 15.87
C ALA A 33 -7.95 -6.24 16.28
N GLY A 34 -8.04 -5.04 15.70
CA GLY A 34 -7.02 -4.00 15.81
C GLY A 34 -6.09 -3.97 14.59
N PRO A 35 -5.09 -3.08 14.57
CA PRO A 35 -4.13 -2.99 13.48
C PRO A 35 -3.20 -4.20 13.45
N VAL A 36 -2.74 -4.55 12.25
CA VAL A 36 -1.65 -5.52 12.04
C VAL A 36 -0.38 -5.04 12.75
N ASP A 37 0.31 -5.97 13.41
CA ASP A 37 1.63 -5.73 14.00
C ASP A 37 2.70 -5.67 12.89
N PRO A 38 3.37 -4.51 12.69
CA PRO A 38 4.37 -4.33 11.65
C PRO A 38 5.74 -4.92 12.02
N ILE A 39 5.89 -5.63 13.14
CA ILE A 39 7.19 -6.12 13.65
C ILE A 39 8.02 -6.90 12.62
N ASN A 40 7.35 -7.60 11.70
CA ASN A 40 7.99 -8.38 10.64
C ASN A 40 8.01 -7.69 9.28
N PHE A 41 7.56 -6.43 9.17
CA PHE A 41 7.58 -5.73 7.88
C PHE A 41 9.02 -5.40 7.48
N PRO A 42 9.36 -5.43 6.17
CA PRO A 42 10.65 -4.95 5.72
C PRO A 42 10.80 -3.45 6.01
N PRO A 43 12.00 -2.94 6.34
CA PRO A 43 12.18 -1.55 6.79
C PRO A 43 11.62 -0.48 5.85
N GLN A 44 11.66 -0.71 4.54
CA GLN A 44 11.12 0.23 3.56
C GLN A 44 9.59 0.37 3.63
N TYR A 45 8.90 -0.59 4.25
CA TYR A 45 7.46 -0.59 4.47
C TYR A 45 7.07 -0.17 5.90
N LEU A 46 8.05 0.20 6.73
CA LEU A 46 7.84 0.95 7.97
C LEU A 46 7.88 2.47 7.71
N GLY A 47 8.49 2.89 6.61
CA GLY A 47 8.67 4.31 6.28
C GLY A 47 9.94 4.91 6.88
N THR A 48 10.24 6.15 6.51
CA THR A 48 11.43 6.86 6.99
C THR A 48 11.35 7.06 8.50
N GLY A 49 12.39 6.65 9.24
CA GLY A 49 12.38 6.70 10.71
C GLY A 49 11.53 5.61 11.37
N GLY A 50 10.96 4.70 10.59
CA GLY A 50 10.18 3.58 11.07
C GLY A 50 10.99 2.67 11.99
N ASN A 51 10.30 2.11 12.98
CA ASN A 51 10.90 1.21 13.95
C ASN A 51 9.91 0.10 14.26
N ARG A 52 10.28 -1.14 13.95
CA ARG A 52 9.43 -2.33 14.14
C ARG A 52 9.03 -2.60 15.60
N GLN A 53 9.69 -1.97 16.57
CA GLN A 53 9.37 -2.06 18.00
C GLN A 53 8.52 -0.88 18.50
N LEU A 54 8.33 0.15 17.67
CA LEU A 54 7.58 1.35 18.00
C LEU A 54 6.62 1.68 16.85
N ALA A 55 5.41 1.14 16.96
CA ALA A 55 4.36 1.37 15.99
C ALA A 55 4.08 2.88 15.82
N GLY A 56 3.92 3.32 14.58
CA GLY A 56 3.69 4.70 14.16
C GLY A 56 4.93 5.59 14.15
N ALA A 57 6.13 5.06 14.37
CA ALA A 57 7.35 5.87 14.33
C ALA A 57 7.71 6.35 12.92
N GLY A 58 7.30 5.61 11.89
CA GLY A 58 7.67 5.87 10.52
C GLY A 58 6.78 6.89 9.81
N ARG A 59 7.30 7.39 8.69
CA ARG A 59 6.57 8.26 7.77
C ARG A 59 6.85 7.94 6.31
N PHE A 60 5.83 8.08 5.50
CA PHE A 60 5.89 8.06 4.05
C PHE A 60 5.60 9.47 3.54
N THR A 61 6.40 9.95 2.60
CA THR A 61 6.15 11.22 1.94
C THR A 61 6.24 10.97 0.45
N ALA A 62 5.20 11.33 -0.29
CA ALA A 62 5.23 11.22 -1.73
C ALA A 62 6.34 12.10 -2.30
N ALA A 63 6.98 11.62 -3.36
CA ALA A 63 7.92 12.40 -4.12
C ALA A 63 7.20 13.08 -5.29
N ARG A 64 7.63 14.31 -5.60
CA ARG A 64 7.17 15.02 -6.79
C ARG A 64 7.79 14.38 -8.03
N ALA A 65 6.97 14.19 -9.05
CA ALA A 65 7.40 13.83 -10.39
C ALA A 65 6.69 14.70 -11.43
N TYR A 66 7.11 14.59 -12.69
CA TYR A 66 6.43 15.21 -13.82
C TYR A 66 6.11 14.20 -14.92
N VAL A 67 4.96 14.37 -15.56
CA VAL A 67 4.58 13.67 -16.80
C VAL A 67 4.09 14.70 -17.79
N GLU A 68 4.78 14.80 -18.92
CA GLU A 68 4.47 15.77 -19.99
C GLU A 68 4.26 17.20 -19.44
N GLY A 69 5.19 17.66 -18.60
CA GLY A 69 5.19 19.00 -18.02
C GLY A 69 4.28 19.20 -16.81
N THR A 70 3.40 18.25 -16.49
CA THR A 70 2.46 18.37 -15.36
C THR A 70 2.98 17.64 -14.15
N ALA A 71 2.88 18.28 -12.98
CA ALA A 71 3.28 17.68 -11.72
C ALA A 71 2.35 16.52 -11.33
N THR A 72 2.94 15.46 -10.81
CA THR A 72 2.28 14.33 -10.17
C THR A 72 3.05 13.93 -8.92
N GLU A 73 2.51 12.99 -8.16
CA GLU A 73 3.09 12.47 -6.93
C GLU A 73 3.13 10.95 -6.98
N HIS A 74 4.20 10.38 -6.43
CA HIS A 74 4.35 8.93 -6.33
C HIS A 74 5.09 8.51 -5.06
N PHE A 75 4.95 7.23 -4.71
CA PHE A 75 5.80 6.59 -3.72
C PHE A 75 6.78 5.64 -4.38
N ILE A 76 8.03 5.66 -3.92
CA ILE A 76 9.08 4.76 -4.40
C ILE A 76 9.30 3.64 -3.38
N PHE A 77 9.17 2.39 -3.85
CA PHE A 77 9.58 1.20 -3.10
C PHE A 77 10.63 0.42 -3.90
N PRO A 78 11.68 -0.10 -3.25
CA PRO A 78 12.69 -0.85 -3.96
C PRO A 78 12.17 -2.23 -4.37
N PHE A 79 12.77 -2.79 -5.40
CA PHE A 79 12.73 -4.23 -5.60
C PHE A 79 13.45 -4.91 -4.44
N SER A 80 12.92 -6.05 -4.01
CA SER A 80 13.54 -6.83 -2.94
C SER A 80 14.92 -7.35 -3.36
N PRO A 81 15.86 -7.58 -2.41
CA PRO A 81 17.14 -8.22 -2.70
C PRO A 81 16.99 -9.54 -3.45
N THR A 82 15.96 -10.34 -3.14
CA THR A 82 15.65 -11.57 -3.85
C THR A 82 15.32 -11.33 -5.33
N GLN A 83 14.51 -10.33 -5.65
CA GLN A 83 14.20 -10.00 -7.06
C GLN A 83 15.43 -9.50 -7.81
N LEU A 84 16.24 -8.65 -7.17
CA LEU A 84 17.44 -8.07 -7.78
C LEU A 84 18.55 -9.10 -8.00
N SER A 85 18.56 -10.19 -7.21
CA SER A 85 19.50 -11.30 -7.39
C SER A 85 19.13 -12.24 -8.54
N ALA A 86 17.91 -12.15 -9.07
CA ALA A 86 17.48 -13.01 -10.17
C ALA A 86 18.05 -12.53 -11.51
N THR A 87 18.33 -13.48 -12.42
CA THR A 87 18.82 -13.19 -13.78
C THR A 87 17.90 -12.24 -14.54
N ASN A 88 16.60 -12.33 -14.30
CA ASN A 88 15.60 -11.41 -14.85
C ASN A 88 14.66 -10.95 -13.72
N PRO A 89 14.92 -9.78 -13.12
CA PRO A 89 14.14 -9.28 -11.97
C PRO A 89 12.65 -9.11 -12.28
N LEU A 90 12.29 -8.70 -13.51
CA LEU A 90 10.89 -8.52 -13.93
C LEU A 90 10.18 -9.86 -14.10
N ALA A 91 10.86 -10.87 -14.65
CA ALA A 91 10.33 -12.23 -14.73
C ALA A 91 10.23 -12.89 -13.34
N ALA A 92 11.22 -12.66 -12.46
CA ALA A 92 11.18 -13.16 -11.09
C ALA A 92 9.99 -12.57 -10.33
N ALA A 93 9.75 -11.27 -10.48
CA ALA A 93 8.61 -10.56 -9.90
C ALA A 93 7.26 -11.09 -10.42
N SER A 94 7.18 -11.55 -11.68
CA SER A 94 5.97 -12.16 -12.25
C SER A 94 5.87 -13.68 -12.05
N SER A 95 6.97 -14.36 -11.69
CA SER A 95 7.04 -15.82 -11.53
C SER A 95 6.30 -16.34 -10.29
N THR A 96 6.06 -17.66 -10.23
CA THR A 96 5.56 -18.35 -9.04
C THR A 96 6.55 -18.34 -7.86
N ALA A 97 7.82 -18.03 -8.10
CA ALA A 97 8.85 -17.95 -7.05
C ALA A 97 8.73 -16.67 -6.20
N ALA A 98 8.09 -15.62 -6.72
CA ALA A 98 7.67 -14.45 -5.94
C ALA A 98 6.18 -14.59 -5.59
N PRO A 99 5.83 -14.91 -4.33
CA PRO A 99 4.44 -15.08 -3.92
C PRO A 99 3.63 -13.83 -4.26
N LYS A 100 2.54 -14.00 -4.99
CA LYS A 100 1.56 -12.94 -5.29
C LYS A 100 0.30 -13.28 -4.52
N PRO A 101 0.21 -12.88 -3.23
CA PRO A 101 -0.95 -13.20 -2.43
C PRO A 101 -2.22 -12.62 -3.06
N ASN A 102 -3.35 -13.22 -2.75
CA ASN A 102 -4.64 -12.75 -3.23
C ASN A 102 -5.00 -11.46 -2.50
N ALA A 103 -5.57 -10.53 -3.26
CA ALA A 103 -6.28 -9.37 -2.76
C ALA A 103 -7.71 -9.44 -3.29
N TYR A 104 -8.66 -9.60 -2.38
CA TYR A 104 -10.08 -9.64 -2.69
C TYR A 104 -10.59 -8.21 -2.79
N VAL A 105 -10.89 -7.78 -4.01
CA VAL A 105 -11.30 -6.41 -4.33
C VAL A 105 -12.80 -6.41 -4.60
N PHE A 106 -13.52 -5.61 -3.83
CA PHE A 106 -14.97 -5.55 -3.90
C PHE A 106 -15.44 -4.55 -4.96
N ASP A 107 -16.42 -4.97 -5.74
CA ASP A 107 -17.27 -4.12 -6.55
C ASP A 107 -18.54 -3.81 -5.75
N GLY A 108 -18.51 -2.66 -5.06
CA GLY A 108 -19.60 -2.15 -4.24
C GLY A 108 -19.79 -2.83 -2.87
N CYS A 109 -20.58 -2.17 -2.03
CA CYS A 109 -21.10 -2.67 -0.77
C CYS A 109 -22.27 -1.79 -0.31
N THR A 110 -22.99 -2.21 0.73
CA THR A 110 -24.08 -1.40 1.31
C THR A 110 -23.57 -0.61 2.51
N ALA A 111 -23.44 0.71 2.35
CA ALA A 111 -23.06 1.61 3.43
C ALA A 111 -24.14 1.64 4.53
N PRO A 112 -23.76 1.86 5.82
CA PRO A 112 -24.75 2.09 6.87
C PRO A 112 -25.63 3.31 6.55
N ALA A 113 -26.93 3.22 6.85
CA ALA A 113 -27.86 4.29 6.56
C ALA A 113 -27.50 5.58 7.30
N GLY A 114 -27.40 6.69 6.57
CA GLY A 114 -27.05 8.01 7.13
C GLY A 114 -25.59 8.17 7.55
N TYR A 115 -24.71 7.24 7.18
CA TYR A 115 -23.27 7.35 7.45
C TYR A 115 -22.60 8.35 6.51
N GLU A 116 -21.77 9.22 7.08
CA GLU A 116 -20.87 10.14 6.39
C GLU A 116 -19.48 9.95 7.01
N PHE A 117 -18.47 9.81 6.16
CA PHE A 117 -17.10 9.57 6.61
C PHE A 117 -16.52 10.83 7.27
N ASP A 118 -15.99 10.66 8.48
CA ASP A 118 -15.26 11.71 9.20
C ASP A 118 -13.83 11.26 9.47
N ALA A 119 -12.87 11.81 8.74
CA ALA A 119 -11.46 11.45 8.84
C ALA A 119 -10.82 11.70 10.23
N VAL A 120 -11.47 12.48 11.11
CA VAL A 120 -11.00 12.70 12.49
C VAL A 120 -11.50 11.60 13.43
N ARG A 121 -12.69 11.06 13.17
CA ARG A 121 -13.36 10.09 14.05
C ARG A 121 -13.23 8.65 13.58
N ASP A 122 -13.24 8.46 12.27
CA ASP A 122 -13.31 7.16 11.63
C ASP A 122 -11.92 6.72 11.18
N ALA A 123 -11.45 5.63 11.78
CA ALA A 123 -10.20 5.00 11.33
C ALA A 123 -10.32 4.42 9.92
N VAL A 124 -11.53 4.05 9.50
CA VAL A 124 -11.83 3.42 8.20
C VAL A 124 -13.16 3.97 7.71
N ASP A 125 -13.23 4.29 6.42
CA ASP A 125 -14.49 4.67 5.76
C ASP A 125 -15.47 3.48 5.74
N LEU A 126 -16.55 3.59 6.52
CA LEU A 126 -17.59 2.57 6.63
C LEU A 126 -18.56 2.57 5.44
N SER A 127 -18.42 3.50 4.49
CA SER A 127 -19.17 3.51 3.22
C SER A 127 -18.50 2.68 2.12
N GLN A 128 -17.27 2.22 2.37
CA GLN A 128 -16.48 1.41 1.44
C GLN A 128 -16.17 0.05 2.05
N GLN A 129 -15.83 -0.92 1.22
CA GLN A 129 -15.31 -2.21 1.67
C GLN A 129 -13.79 -2.23 1.44
N GLY A 130 -13.03 -2.33 2.52
CA GLY A 130 -11.58 -2.49 2.43
C GLY A 130 -11.19 -3.80 1.73
N VAL A 131 -10.10 -3.77 0.97
CA VAL A 131 -9.52 -4.95 0.32
C VAL A 131 -9.16 -5.98 1.38
N ILE A 132 -9.47 -7.25 1.14
CA ILE A 132 -9.06 -8.35 2.03
C ILE A 132 -7.81 -9.01 1.44
N PHE A 133 -6.73 -9.05 2.21
CA PHE A 133 -5.44 -9.61 1.81
C PHE A 133 -5.28 -11.02 2.37
N SER A 134 -4.66 -11.92 1.60
CA SER A 134 -4.39 -13.30 2.05
C SER A 134 -3.02 -13.47 2.71
N ALA A 135 -2.15 -12.46 2.66
CA ALA A 135 -0.84 -12.46 3.31
C ALA A 135 -0.38 -11.05 3.67
N LEU A 136 0.55 -10.96 4.63
CA LEU A 136 1.23 -9.75 5.03
C LEU A 136 2.66 -9.70 4.48
N PRO A 137 3.27 -8.49 4.40
CA PRO A 137 4.71 -8.37 4.24
C PRO A 137 5.43 -9.12 5.37
N SER A 138 6.50 -9.83 5.02
CA SER A 138 7.35 -10.47 6.01
C SER A 138 8.81 -10.40 5.59
N ALA A 139 9.66 -10.09 6.56
CA ALA A 139 11.10 -10.09 6.45
C ALA A 139 11.70 -10.58 7.77
N SER A 140 12.72 -11.44 7.68
CA SER A 140 13.45 -11.96 8.83
C SER A 140 14.78 -11.21 8.99
N TYR A 141 14.94 -10.42 10.06
CA TYR A 141 16.17 -9.69 10.35
C TYR A 141 16.39 -9.44 11.85
N ALA A 142 17.65 -9.29 12.25
CA ALA A 142 18.02 -8.97 13.62
C ALA A 142 17.58 -7.53 13.98
N ALA A 143 17.29 -7.28 15.25
CA ALA A 143 16.94 -5.93 15.70
C ALA A 143 18.14 -4.99 15.47
N GLY A 144 17.90 -3.82 14.87
CA GLY A 144 18.97 -2.88 14.51
C GLY A 144 19.80 -3.27 13.28
N ALA A 145 19.47 -4.37 12.60
CA ALA A 145 20.07 -4.75 11.33
C ALA A 145 19.06 -4.59 10.19
N GLU A 146 19.48 -4.03 9.06
CA GLU A 146 18.69 -4.09 7.83
C GLU A 146 18.64 -5.56 7.34
N PRO A 147 17.47 -6.09 6.91
CA PRO A 147 17.39 -7.43 6.34
C PRO A 147 18.30 -7.52 5.12
N ALA A 148 19.37 -8.32 5.24
CA ALA A 148 20.22 -8.64 4.10
C ALA A 148 19.41 -9.32 2.98
N ASN A 149 18.37 -10.08 3.35
CA ASN A 149 17.51 -10.82 2.45
C ASN A 149 16.04 -10.69 2.90
N TRP A 150 15.20 -10.16 2.02
CA TRP A 150 13.74 -10.22 2.12
C TRP A 150 13.17 -10.40 0.71
N SER A 151 11.95 -10.92 0.62
CA SER A 151 11.33 -11.35 -0.63
C SER A 151 9.93 -10.76 -0.87
N TYR A 152 9.46 -9.88 0.03
CA TYR A 152 8.19 -9.21 -0.16
C TYR A 152 8.18 -8.45 -1.49
N VAL A 153 7.05 -8.54 -2.19
CA VAL A 153 6.76 -7.78 -3.40
C VAL A 153 5.43 -7.08 -3.17
N PRO A 154 5.30 -5.77 -3.45
CA PRO A 154 4.04 -5.04 -3.29
C PRO A 154 3.08 -5.36 -4.45
N LEU A 155 3.00 -6.63 -4.84
CA LEU A 155 2.19 -7.14 -5.93
C LEU A 155 1.22 -8.18 -5.42
N VAL A 156 -0.05 -8.01 -5.74
CA VAL A 156 -1.13 -8.92 -5.35
C VAL A 156 -1.90 -9.40 -6.57
N SER A 157 -2.42 -10.62 -6.50
CA SER A 157 -3.33 -11.16 -7.51
C SER A 157 -4.74 -10.69 -7.20
N ARG A 158 -5.38 -9.96 -8.12
CA ARG A 158 -6.76 -9.51 -7.92
C ARG A 158 -7.70 -10.70 -7.94
N VAL A 159 -8.52 -10.80 -6.91
CA VAL A 159 -9.70 -11.66 -6.87
C VAL A 159 -10.92 -10.74 -6.85
N PRO A 160 -11.69 -10.63 -7.95
CA PRO A 160 -12.87 -9.80 -7.97
C PRO A 160 -13.96 -10.40 -7.08
N VAL A 161 -14.63 -9.53 -6.32
CA VAL A 161 -15.77 -9.88 -5.45
C VAL A 161 -16.91 -8.93 -5.75
N THR A 162 -18.07 -9.45 -6.15
CA THR A 162 -19.26 -8.60 -6.32
C THR A 162 -20.13 -8.72 -5.08
N SER A 163 -20.50 -7.60 -4.46
CA SER A 163 -21.42 -7.62 -3.31
C SER A 163 -22.86 -7.82 -3.76
N LYS A 164 -23.59 -8.74 -3.11
CA LYS A 164 -25.03 -8.99 -3.36
C LYS A 164 -25.97 -8.23 -2.42
N SER A 165 -25.40 -7.56 -1.42
CA SER A 165 -26.03 -6.75 -0.36
C SER A 165 -25.16 -6.75 0.91
N ALA A 166 -23.90 -7.21 0.84
CA ALA A 166 -23.03 -7.23 2.00
C ALA A 166 -22.82 -5.80 2.49
N SER A 167 -23.07 -5.57 3.78
CA SER A 167 -22.73 -4.31 4.42
C SER A 167 -21.24 -4.06 4.31
N CYS A 168 -20.88 -2.81 4.04
CA CYS A 168 -19.49 -2.39 4.00
C CYS A 168 -18.78 -2.74 5.32
N GLN A 169 -17.53 -3.18 5.23
CA GLN A 169 -16.69 -3.62 6.35
C GLN A 169 -17.22 -4.84 7.11
N ALA A 170 -18.31 -5.51 6.68
CA ALA A 170 -18.85 -6.68 7.37
C ALA A 170 -17.99 -7.94 7.19
N ILE A 171 -17.17 -7.98 6.13
CA ILE A 171 -16.25 -9.08 5.84
C ILE A 171 -14.82 -8.54 5.90
N LYS A 172 -13.96 -9.21 6.67
CA LYS A 172 -12.59 -8.79 7.00
C LYS A 172 -11.58 -9.95 6.89
N SER A 173 -12.01 -11.14 6.46
CA SER A 173 -11.15 -12.31 6.34
C SER A 173 -11.48 -13.18 5.11
N GLU A 174 -10.46 -13.83 4.53
CA GLU A 174 -10.64 -14.80 3.43
C GLU A 174 -11.57 -15.96 3.84
N PRO A 175 -11.45 -16.57 5.04
CA PRO A 175 -12.40 -17.60 5.47
C PRO A 175 -13.86 -17.11 5.48
N ALA A 176 -14.11 -15.88 5.95
CA ALA A 176 -15.45 -15.32 5.97
C ALA A 176 -16.01 -15.04 4.57
N LEU A 177 -15.15 -14.59 3.65
CA LEU A 177 -15.48 -14.45 2.23
C LEU A 177 -15.93 -15.78 1.62
N VAL A 178 -15.12 -16.83 1.79
CA VAL A 178 -15.41 -18.17 1.24
C VAL A 178 -16.72 -18.71 1.81
N LYS A 179 -16.95 -18.55 3.12
CA LYS A 179 -18.20 -18.96 3.79
C LYS A 179 -19.44 -18.25 3.25
N ARG A 180 -19.31 -17.00 2.79
CA ARG A 180 -20.39 -16.13 2.32
C ARG A 180 -20.57 -16.13 0.80
N ALA A 181 -19.72 -16.83 0.07
CA ALA A 181 -19.76 -16.93 -1.39
C ALA A 181 -21.10 -17.52 -1.86
N GLY A 182 -21.67 -16.91 -2.90
CA GLY A 182 -22.99 -17.23 -3.46
C GLY A 182 -24.18 -16.65 -2.70
N GLN A 183 -24.00 -16.28 -1.42
CA GLN A 183 -25.06 -15.75 -0.56
C GLN A 183 -25.01 -14.22 -0.43
N GLN A 184 -23.93 -13.68 0.14
CA GLN A 184 -23.76 -12.24 0.37
C GLN A 184 -22.81 -11.60 -0.64
N VAL A 185 -21.96 -12.41 -1.26
CA VAL A 185 -21.02 -11.99 -2.29
C VAL A 185 -20.97 -13.02 -3.40
N ASP A 186 -20.70 -12.59 -4.62
CA ASP A 186 -20.30 -13.45 -5.72
C ASP A 186 -18.77 -13.50 -5.77
N LEU A 187 -18.25 -14.72 -5.66
CA LEU A 187 -16.83 -15.03 -5.61
C LEU A 187 -16.60 -16.36 -6.30
N ASN A 188 -15.77 -16.36 -7.33
CA ASN A 188 -15.32 -17.59 -7.97
C ASN A 188 -14.32 -18.29 -7.06
N LEU A 189 -14.61 -19.53 -6.67
CA LEU A 189 -13.77 -20.33 -5.78
C LEU A 189 -13.06 -21.44 -6.55
N THR A 190 -11.86 -21.78 -6.09
CA THR A 190 -11.16 -22.99 -6.56
C THR A 190 -11.98 -24.23 -6.20
N ALA A 191 -11.69 -25.35 -6.85
CA ALA A 191 -12.09 -26.65 -6.31
C ALA A 191 -11.50 -26.83 -4.88
N PRO A 192 -12.20 -27.55 -3.98
CA PRO A 192 -11.67 -27.86 -2.65
C PRO A 192 -10.31 -28.56 -2.76
N ALA A 193 -9.33 -28.08 -2.00
CA ALA A 193 -8.01 -28.71 -1.95
C ALA A 193 -8.15 -30.17 -1.46
N PRO A 194 -7.54 -31.17 -2.13
CA PRO A 194 -7.80 -32.59 -1.85
C PRO A 194 -7.59 -33.04 -0.39
N VAL A 195 -6.66 -32.41 0.32
CA VAL A 195 -6.28 -32.79 1.69
C VAL A 195 -7.01 -31.97 2.75
N THR A 196 -7.14 -30.67 2.56
CA THR A 196 -7.67 -29.75 3.59
C THR A 196 -9.13 -29.38 3.35
N GLY A 197 -9.67 -29.66 2.17
CA GLY A 197 -10.94 -29.13 1.70
C GLY A 197 -10.94 -27.60 1.52
N LYS A 198 -9.81 -26.92 1.76
CA LYS A 198 -9.74 -25.45 1.70
C LYS A 198 -10.02 -24.98 0.27
N GLN A 199 -10.91 -24.01 0.15
CA GLN A 199 -11.13 -23.24 -1.07
C GLN A 199 -10.57 -21.83 -0.88
N VAL A 200 -10.15 -21.22 -1.99
CA VAL A 200 -9.74 -19.82 -2.06
C VAL A 200 -10.37 -19.18 -3.29
N GLY A 201 -10.36 -17.85 -3.34
CA GLY A 201 -10.78 -17.11 -4.51
C GLY A 201 -9.88 -17.36 -5.72
N VAL A 202 -10.49 -17.38 -6.90
CA VAL A 202 -9.80 -17.48 -8.18
C VAL A 202 -9.46 -16.08 -8.67
N SER A 203 -8.17 -15.82 -8.91
CA SER A 203 -7.76 -14.56 -9.51
C SER A 203 -8.22 -14.45 -10.96
N ASP A 204 -8.57 -13.25 -11.39
CA ASP A 204 -8.88 -12.96 -12.79
C ASP A 204 -7.63 -12.76 -13.67
N GLY A 205 -6.43 -12.96 -13.09
CA GLY A 205 -5.15 -12.80 -13.77
C GLY A 205 -4.60 -11.37 -13.74
N THR A 206 -5.34 -10.41 -13.19
CA THR A 206 -4.88 -9.03 -13.00
C THR A 206 -3.94 -8.95 -11.80
N LEU A 207 -2.85 -8.19 -11.96
CA LEU A 207 -1.94 -7.86 -10.87
C LEU A 207 -2.16 -6.42 -10.46
N LEU A 208 -2.18 -6.17 -9.15
CA LEU A 208 -2.27 -4.84 -8.57
C LEU A 208 -1.00 -4.55 -7.78
N ALA A 209 -0.53 -3.30 -7.84
CA ALA A 209 0.60 -2.85 -7.03
C ALA A 209 0.10 -2.25 -5.71
N PHE A 210 -0.14 -3.11 -4.71
CA PHE A 210 -0.54 -2.71 -3.37
C PHE A 210 0.62 -2.90 -2.40
N ALA A 211 1.26 -1.80 -2.03
CA ALA A 211 2.29 -1.80 -0.99
C ALA A 211 1.63 -1.73 0.38
N ILE A 212 1.58 -2.85 1.10
CA ILE A 212 1.14 -2.87 2.50
C ILE A 212 2.22 -2.17 3.32
N ILE A 213 1.81 -1.16 4.07
CA ILE A 213 2.69 -0.33 4.89
C ILE A 213 2.28 -0.45 6.36
N GLU A 214 3.19 -0.06 7.24
CA GLU A 214 2.91 0.06 8.66
C GLU A 214 1.63 0.89 8.90
N PRO A 215 0.60 0.34 9.56
CA PRO A 215 -0.71 1.01 9.68
C PRO A 215 -0.68 2.26 10.55
N GLY A 216 0.29 2.39 11.46
CA GLY A 216 0.47 3.58 12.28
C GLY A 216 1.31 4.68 11.64
N ALA A 217 1.98 4.42 10.51
CA ALA A 217 2.87 5.39 9.88
C ALA A 217 2.07 6.52 9.24
N ALA A 218 2.58 7.75 9.39
CA ALA A 218 1.99 8.91 8.74
C ALA A 218 2.33 8.93 7.24
N VAL A 219 1.37 9.28 6.39
CA VAL A 219 1.50 9.32 4.93
C VAL A 219 1.16 10.72 4.43
N TYR A 220 2.13 11.38 3.80
CA TYR A 220 2.09 12.80 3.45
C TYR A 220 2.18 13.04 1.94
N HIS A 221 1.46 14.06 1.47
CA HIS A 221 1.69 14.65 0.15
C HIS A 221 3.04 15.38 0.08
N VAL A 222 3.43 15.81 -1.12
CA VAL A 222 4.62 16.65 -1.29
C VAL A 222 4.47 17.97 -0.54
N GLY A 223 5.36 18.23 0.41
CA GLY A 223 5.38 19.47 1.21
C GLY A 223 4.57 19.40 2.50
N GLU A 224 3.85 18.30 2.73
CA GLU A 224 3.18 18.02 3.99
C GLU A 224 4.13 17.39 5.03
N ASN A 225 3.81 17.60 6.30
CA ASN A 225 4.48 17.03 7.47
C ASN A 225 3.56 17.13 8.70
N ALA A 226 4.05 16.61 9.83
CA ALA A 226 3.28 16.56 11.09
C ALA A 226 2.84 17.93 11.65
N ASN A 227 3.41 19.05 11.17
CA ASN A 227 3.01 20.38 11.62
C ASN A 227 1.85 20.98 10.81
N ASN A 228 1.57 20.47 9.60
CA ASN A 228 0.58 21.06 8.69
C ASN A 228 -0.40 20.04 8.09
N SER A 229 -0.25 18.74 8.39
CA SER A 229 -1.12 17.66 7.94
C SER A 229 -1.20 16.59 9.03
N THR A 230 -2.32 15.86 9.06
CA THR A 230 -2.50 14.70 9.96
C THR A 230 -1.69 13.49 9.49
N GLY A 231 -1.25 13.47 8.22
CA GLY A 231 -0.60 12.32 7.61
C GLY A 231 -1.53 11.11 7.47
N VAL A 232 -2.83 11.35 7.36
CA VAL A 232 -3.86 10.32 7.15
C VAL A 232 -4.70 10.73 5.96
N GLY A 233 -4.98 9.78 5.06
CA GLY A 233 -5.90 9.95 3.93
C GLY A 233 -5.31 9.52 2.58
N LEU A 234 -3.99 9.43 2.47
CA LEU A 234 -3.32 8.91 1.28
C LEU A 234 -3.23 7.38 1.25
N GLN A 235 -3.14 6.77 2.43
CA GLN A 235 -3.25 5.33 2.57
C GLN A 235 -4.70 4.88 2.40
N LYS A 236 -4.87 3.71 1.80
CA LYS A 236 -6.12 2.97 1.82
C LYS A 236 -6.11 1.97 2.97
N TRP A 237 -7.29 1.63 3.46
CA TRP A 237 -7.47 0.67 4.55
C TRP A 237 -7.99 -0.66 4.02
N GLY A 238 -7.45 -1.75 4.56
CA GLY A 238 -7.83 -3.11 4.20
C GLY A 238 -7.78 -4.04 5.40
N TRP A 239 -7.99 -5.33 5.14
CA TRP A 239 -8.03 -6.34 6.18
C TRP A 239 -7.12 -7.52 5.89
N TYR A 240 -6.53 -8.07 6.94
CA TYR A 240 -5.88 -9.38 6.92
C TYR A 240 -6.36 -10.16 8.14
N ASN A 241 -7.11 -11.24 7.91
CA ASN A 241 -7.58 -12.12 8.98
C ASN A 241 -8.18 -11.35 10.18
N GLN A 242 -9.12 -10.42 9.90
CA GLN A 242 -9.79 -9.55 10.88
C GLN A 242 -8.94 -8.40 11.46
N TYR A 243 -7.65 -8.32 11.13
CA TYR A 243 -6.79 -7.19 11.49
C TYR A 243 -6.83 -6.10 10.42
N LEU A 244 -6.86 -4.85 10.86
CA LEU A 244 -6.80 -3.68 10.01
C LEU A 244 -5.38 -3.48 9.49
N LEU A 245 -5.21 -3.18 8.20
CA LEU A 245 -3.92 -2.79 7.63
C LEU A 245 -4.06 -1.55 6.76
N ALA A 246 -2.94 -0.85 6.56
CA ALA A 246 -2.83 0.24 5.60
C ALA A 246 -2.05 -0.22 4.37
N TYR A 247 -2.40 0.30 3.21
CA TYR A 247 -1.64 0.09 1.98
C TYR A 247 -1.68 1.32 1.08
N LEU A 248 -0.65 1.43 0.24
CA LEU A 248 -0.58 2.40 -0.84
C LEU A 248 -0.93 1.69 -2.15
N ASP A 249 -1.87 2.28 -2.87
CA ASP A 249 -2.41 1.75 -4.11
C ASP A 249 -1.71 2.40 -5.30
N GLY A 250 -0.97 1.62 -6.09
CA GLY A 250 -0.40 2.05 -7.36
C GLY A 250 -1.15 1.59 -8.60
N GLY A 251 -2.31 0.95 -8.47
CA GLY A 251 -3.13 0.50 -9.58
C GLY A 251 -2.67 -0.80 -10.24
N GLU A 252 -3.20 -1.05 -11.44
CA GLU A 252 -2.94 -2.28 -12.20
C GLU A 252 -1.52 -2.32 -12.76
N VAL A 253 -0.90 -3.51 -12.73
CA VAL A 253 0.41 -3.77 -13.31
C VAL A 253 0.21 -4.41 -14.69
N PRO A 254 0.57 -3.73 -15.79
CA PRO A 254 0.49 -4.32 -17.11
C PRO A 254 1.42 -5.54 -17.20
N LYS A 255 1.09 -6.47 -18.09
CA LYS A 255 1.94 -7.61 -18.43
C LYS A 255 2.38 -7.49 -19.88
N ALA A 256 3.67 -7.70 -20.13
CA ALA A 256 4.17 -7.86 -21.48
C ALA A 256 3.68 -9.19 -22.08
N ALA A 257 3.75 -9.31 -23.41
CA ALA A 257 3.29 -10.51 -24.12
C ALA A 257 4.02 -11.80 -23.69
N ASP A 258 5.24 -11.68 -23.16
CA ASP A 258 6.04 -12.78 -22.63
C ASP A 258 5.77 -13.10 -21.15
N GLY A 259 4.76 -12.45 -20.54
CA GLY A 259 4.37 -12.65 -19.15
C GLY A 259 5.23 -11.92 -18.12
N ARG A 260 6.23 -11.13 -18.54
CA ARG A 260 6.95 -10.22 -17.63
C ARG A 260 6.06 -9.06 -17.21
N LEU A 261 6.40 -8.43 -16.08
CA LEU A 261 5.77 -7.16 -15.70
C LEU A 261 6.12 -6.11 -16.77
N GLY A 262 5.09 -5.44 -17.27
CA GLY A 262 5.24 -4.25 -18.09
C GLY A 262 5.76 -3.11 -17.24
N THR A 263 6.67 -2.32 -17.78
CA THR A 263 7.30 -1.21 -17.08
C THR A 263 7.02 0.10 -17.79
N GLN A 264 7.05 1.18 -17.03
CA GLN A 264 7.22 2.53 -17.56
C GLN A 264 8.64 3.02 -17.20
N ARG A 265 9.11 4.14 -17.75
CA ARG A 265 10.41 4.70 -17.33
C ARG A 265 10.23 5.79 -16.28
N VAL A 266 11.15 5.83 -15.33
CA VAL A 266 11.38 6.99 -14.46
C VAL A 266 12.77 7.53 -14.71
N TYR A 267 12.85 8.79 -15.10
CA TYR A 267 14.10 9.49 -15.35
C TYR A 267 14.47 10.36 -14.15
N TYR A 268 15.76 10.42 -13.82
CA TYR A 268 16.31 11.43 -12.91
C TYR A 268 17.70 11.90 -13.39
N PRO A 269 18.10 13.15 -13.10
CA PRO A 269 19.42 13.65 -13.52
C PRO A 269 20.52 13.06 -12.64
N ARG A 270 21.60 12.54 -13.25
CA ARG A 270 22.81 12.14 -12.50
C ARG A 270 23.76 13.31 -12.25
N SER A 271 23.63 14.39 -13.00
CA SER A 271 24.33 15.65 -12.73
C SER A 271 23.79 16.27 -11.44
N PRO A 272 24.59 17.04 -10.68
CA PRO A 272 24.09 17.71 -9.49
C PRO A 272 22.88 18.62 -9.79
N VAL A 273 22.02 18.82 -8.79
CA VAL A 273 20.93 19.80 -8.84
C VAL A 273 21.20 20.90 -7.84
N THR A 274 21.01 22.15 -8.24
CA THR A 274 21.13 23.32 -7.38
C THR A 274 19.86 23.49 -6.55
N VAL A 275 19.96 23.26 -5.24
CA VAL A 275 18.88 23.43 -4.25
C VAL A 275 19.25 24.57 -3.31
N GLY A 276 18.53 25.68 -3.42
CA GLY A 276 18.93 26.94 -2.78
C GLY A 276 20.29 27.39 -3.32
N THR A 277 21.31 27.39 -2.47
CA THR A 277 22.69 27.76 -2.82
C THR A 277 23.64 26.56 -2.92
N THR A 278 23.13 25.34 -2.74
CA THR A 278 23.97 24.12 -2.68
C THR A 278 23.71 23.23 -3.89
N ASN A 279 24.78 22.78 -4.54
CA ASN A 279 24.71 21.72 -5.55
C ASN A 279 24.75 20.36 -4.85
N ARG A 280 23.79 19.48 -5.13
CA ARG A 280 23.68 18.16 -4.50
C ARG A 280 23.45 17.10 -5.55
N ALA A 281 24.06 15.93 -5.38
CA ALA A 281 23.64 14.75 -6.11
C ALA A 281 22.21 14.39 -5.68
N VAL A 282 21.39 13.97 -6.65
CA VAL A 282 20.01 13.56 -6.41
C VAL A 282 19.81 12.13 -6.89
N THR A 283 18.74 11.51 -6.42
CA THR A 283 18.34 10.15 -6.78
C THR A 283 16.86 10.11 -7.11
N VAL A 284 16.40 9.03 -7.75
CA VAL A 284 14.96 8.74 -7.90
C VAL A 284 14.23 8.89 -6.56
N GLY A 285 13.02 9.44 -6.58
CA GLY A 285 12.19 9.71 -5.41
C GLY A 285 12.57 10.96 -4.62
N GLN A 286 13.42 11.86 -5.15
CA GLN A 286 13.82 13.10 -4.46
C GLN A 286 13.20 14.37 -5.03
N GLY A 287 12.14 14.24 -5.85
CA GLY A 287 11.37 15.38 -6.35
C GLY A 287 11.79 15.92 -7.72
N TYR A 288 12.70 15.22 -8.41
CA TYR A 288 13.24 15.60 -9.73
C TYR A 288 12.94 14.55 -10.81
N ASP A 289 11.95 13.71 -10.54
CA ASP A 289 11.64 12.55 -11.34
C ASP A 289 10.76 12.95 -12.53
N VAL A 290 10.97 12.30 -13.67
CA VAL A 290 10.10 12.40 -14.84
C VAL A 290 9.61 11.01 -15.21
N LEU A 291 8.30 10.81 -15.25
CA LEU A 291 7.66 9.54 -15.58
C LEU A 291 7.12 9.60 -17.02
N THR A 292 7.06 8.45 -17.69
CA THR A 292 6.62 8.39 -19.09
C THR A 292 5.11 8.48 -19.28
N ALA A 293 4.32 8.08 -18.28
CA ALA A 293 2.86 8.08 -18.37
C ALA A 293 2.23 8.33 -16.99
N ARG A 294 1.05 8.95 -16.95
CA ARG A 294 0.29 9.11 -15.71
C ARG A 294 -0.55 7.87 -15.43
N ARG A 295 -0.87 7.65 -14.15
CA ARG A 295 -1.87 6.66 -13.77
C ARG A 295 -3.17 6.85 -14.57
N GLY A 296 -3.70 5.74 -15.09
CA GLY A 296 -4.89 5.73 -15.94
C GLY A 296 -4.63 5.99 -17.43
N GLU A 297 -3.43 6.41 -17.82
CA GLU A 297 -3.05 6.57 -19.23
C GLU A 297 -2.47 5.29 -19.82
N ALA A 298 -2.56 5.16 -21.16
CA ALA A 298 -1.88 4.10 -21.88
C ALA A 298 -0.37 4.22 -21.66
N GLY A 299 0.28 3.10 -21.29
CA GLY A 299 1.71 3.07 -20.98
C GLY A 299 2.04 3.28 -19.51
N TYR A 300 1.06 3.56 -18.65
CA TYR A 300 1.27 3.54 -17.20
C TYR A 300 1.67 2.16 -16.69
N SER A 301 2.62 2.15 -15.76
CA SER A 301 2.89 0.98 -14.93
C SER A 301 3.40 1.43 -13.55
N PRO A 302 2.91 0.85 -12.44
CA PRO A 302 3.50 1.08 -11.12
C PRO A 302 4.88 0.41 -10.96
N VAL A 303 5.39 -0.28 -11.99
CA VAL A 303 6.75 -0.78 -12.07
C VAL A 303 7.55 0.11 -13.00
N CYS A 304 8.60 0.74 -12.47
CA CYS A 304 9.44 1.64 -13.22
C CYS A 304 10.82 1.03 -13.52
N GLU A 305 11.23 1.12 -14.78
CA GLU A 305 12.64 1.06 -15.17
C GLU A 305 13.28 2.40 -14.81
N VAL A 306 14.33 2.36 -13.99
CA VAL A 306 15.06 3.55 -13.57
C VAL A 306 16.07 3.91 -14.65
N VAL A 307 16.05 5.18 -15.06
CA VAL A 307 16.89 5.70 -16.12
C VAL A 307 17.53 7.02 -15.67
N THR A 308 18.79 7.23 -16.03
CA THR A 308 19.55 8.43 -15.66
C THR A 308 20.06 9.15 -16.89
N TYR A 309 20.18 10.48 -16.82
CA TYR A 309 20.76 11.30 -17.88
C TYR A 309 21.73 12.34 -17.31
N ASP A 310 22.74 12.73 -18.09
CA ASP A 310 23.67 13.79 -17.73
C ASP A 310 23.23 15.09 -18.40
N ALA A 311 22.83 16.06 -17.58
CA ALA A 311 22.40 17.38 -18.02
C ALA A 311 23.56 18.37 -18.23
N GLY A 312 24.82 17.95 -18.02
CA GLY A 312 26.01 18.75 -18.33
C GLY A 312 26.41 19.79 -17.28
N GLY A 313 25.81 19.78 -16.08
CA GLY A 313 26.19 20.68 -15.00
C GLY A 313 25.18 20.70 -13.86
N PRO A 314 25.42 21.52 -12.82
CA PRO A 314 24.38 21.80 -11.84
C PRO A 314 23.26 22.62 -12.49
N LEU A 315 22.06 22.05 -12.56
CA LEU A 315 20.86 22.76 -12.98
C LEU A 315 19.96 23.04 -11.78
N THR A 316 19.25 24.17 -11.81
CA THR A 316 18.15 24.40 -10.86
C THR A 316 16.95 23.51 -11.21
N ALA A 317 16.08 23.26 -10.25
CA ALA A 317 14.85 22.50 -10.46
C ALA A 317 13.98 23.04 -11.61
N ALA A 318 14.02 24.35 -11.86
CA ALA A 318 13.27 25.00 -12.92
C ALA A 318 13.85 24.78 -14.32
N GLN A 319 15.15 24.47 -14.42
CA GLN A 319 15.85 24.23 -15.68
C GLN A 319 15.84 22.76 -16.11
N LEU A 320 15.47 21.85 -15.19
CA LEU A 320 15.38 20.43 -15.52
C LEU A 320 14.17 20.17 -16.44
N PRO A 321 14.31 19.26 -17.41
CA PRO A 321 13.20 18.79 -18.23
C PRO A 321 12.04 18.26 -17.39
N LYS A 322 10.83 18.38 -17.92
CA LYS A 322 9.61 17.91 -17.25
C LYS A 322 8.81 16.89 -18.07
N SER A 323 9.37 16.42 -19.19
CA SER A 323 8.79 15.34 -19.99
C SER A 323 9.86 14.36 -20.47
N ALA A 324 9.48 13.11 -20.69
CA ALA A 324 10.39 12.10 -21.18
C ALA A 324 10.88 12.46 -22.59
N ALA A 325 9.98 12.98 -23.44
CA ALA A 325 10.32 13.42 -24.80
C ALA A 325 11.39 14.53 -24.82
N GLU A 326 11.32 15.48 -23.89
CA GLU A 326 12.32 16.55 -23.76
C GLU A 326 13.68 15.98 -23.34
N ILE A 327 13.71 15.05 -22.38
CA ILE A 327 14.95 14.37 -21.95
C ILE A 327 15.59 13.61 -23.11
N GLU A 328 14.82 12.80 -23.84
CA GLU A 328 15.34 12.03 -24.95
C GLU A 328 15.86 12.93 -26.09
N THR A 329 15.21 14.08 -26.31
CA THR A 329 15.63 15.06 -27.31
C THR A 329 16.92 15.79 -26.91
N LEU A 330 17.00 16.28 -25.67
CA LEU A 330 18.12 17.10 -25.21
C LEU A 330 19.33 16.27 -24.76
N TYR A 331 19.07 15.11 -24.16
CA TYR A 331 20.05 14.33 -23.41
C TYR A 331 20.08 12.85 -23.80
N GLY A 332 19.35 12.41 -24.83
CA GLY A 332 19.23 11.01 -25.24
C GLY A 332 20.56 10.27 -25.42
N ALA A 333 21.60 10.96 -25.89
CA ALA A 333 22.95 10.38 -26.02
C ALA A 333 23.61 10.01 -24.68
N THR A 334 23.12 10.55 -23.57
CA THR A 334 23.63 10.34 -22.22
C THR A 334 22.71 9.45 -21.37
N VAL A 335 21.54 9.08 -21.90
CA VAL A 335 20.55 8.26 -21.21
C VAL A 335 21.12 6.85 -20.99
N GLN A 336 21.14 6.39 -19.74
CA GLN A 336 21.61 5.06 -19.38
C GLN A 336 20.98 4.56 -18.06
N PRO A 337 20.94 3.24 -17.82
CA PRO A 337 20.55 2.68 -16.52
C PRO A 337 21.43 3.25 -15.38
N PRO A 338 20.92 3.31 -14.13
CA PRO A 338 21.72 3.72 -12.99
C PRO A 338 22.88 2.74 -12.79
N THR A 339 24.08 3.26 -12.60
CA THR A 339 25.22 2.47 -12.13
C THR A 339 25.06 2.22 -10.64
N ARG A 340 25.00 0.94 -10.26
CA ARG A 340 25.00 0.55 -8.85
C ARG A 340 26.32 0.95 -8.22
N ALA A 341 26.35 2.08 -7.51
CA ALA A 341 27.52 2.45 -6.72
C ALA A 341 27.74 1.36 -5.66
N TYR A 342 28.87 0.65 -5.75
CA TYR A 342 29.24 -0.41 -4.81
C TYR A 342 29.15 0.12 -3.37
N GLY A 343 28.20 -0.40 -2.57
CA GLY A 343 28.05 -0.05 -1.15
C GLY A 343 26.94 0.96 -0.79
N ASN A 344 26.24 1.59 -1.75
CA ASN A 344 25.11 2.48 -1.42
C ASN A 344 23.80 1.70 -1.25
N LYS A 345 23.19 1.83 -0.07
CA LYS A 345 21.94 1.16 0.37
C LYS A 345 20.65 1.85 -0.10
N SER A 346 20.75 2.77 -1.06
CA SER A 346 19.60 3.51 -1.60
C SER A 346 19.09 2.84 -2.89
N PRO A 347 17.76 2.84 -3.17
CA PRO A 347 17.23 2.39 -4.47
C PRO A 347 17.82 3.14 -5.68
N ALA A 348 18.56 4.24 -5.45
CA ALA A 348 19.32 5.00 -6.44
C ALA A 348 20.24 4.19 -7.37
N GLY A 349 20.57 2.96 -7.04
CA GLY A 349 21.41 2.08 -7.86
C GLY A 349 20.66 0.90 -8.48
N ASP A 350 19.36 0.75 -8.21
CA ASP A 350 18.59 -0.40 -8.68
C ASP A 350 17.96 -0.07 -10.05
N PRO A 351 18.03 -0.99 -11.03
CA PRO A 351 17.51 -0.75 -12.37
C PRO A 351 15.98 -0.73 -12.41
N TYR A 352 15.31 -1.23 -11.36
CA TYR A 352 13.86 -1.29 -11.25
C TYR A 352 13.40 -0.89 -9.86
N VAL A 353 12.29 -0.14 -9.80
CA VAL A 353 11.60 0.25 -8.58
C VAL A 353 10.09 0.11 -8.79
N TYR A 354 9.34 0.08 -7.69
CA TYR A 354 7.91 0.34 -7.73
C TYR A 354 7.66 1.83 -7.53
N CYS A 355 6.89 2.44 -8.43
CA CYS A 355 6.62 3.87 -8.51
C CYS A 355 5.11 4.09 -8.46
N LEU A 356 4.53 3.98 -7.27
CA LEU A 356 3.09 3.99 -7.06
C LEU A 356 2.58 5.43 -7.20
N GLN A 357 2.08 5.80 -8.38
CA GLN A 357 1.49 7.12 -8.59
C GLN A 357 0.16 7.25 -7.86
N LEU A 358 -0.03 8.40 -7.22
CA LEU A 358 -1.32 8.79 -6.64
C LEU A 358 -2.36 9.01 -7.76
N GLU A 359 -3.63 8.77 -7.44
CA GLU A 359 -4.78 9.02 -8.33
C GLU A 359 -5.12 10.51 -8.46
#